data_AF-A0A8I3MGI6-F1
#
_entry.id   AF-A0A8I3MGI6-F1
#
_cell.length_a   1.000
_cell.length_b   1.000
_cell.length_c   1.000
_cell.angle_alpha   90.00
_cell.angle_beta   90.00
_cell.angle_gamma   90.00
#
_symmetry.space_group_name_H-M   'P 1'
#
loop_
_entity.id
_entity.type
_entity.pdbx_description
1 polymer ?
#
loop_
_entity_poly.entity_id
_entity_poly.type
_entity_poly.pdbx_seq_one_letter_code
_entity_poly.pdbx_strand_id
1 'polypeptide(L)'
;MAFLVAGTLQVASLLADARQSLERKGKYSLQGPRVALTLSTPEVSASTVAVLEAVFRTLGFECCQRTEASVQGFLGELAGFRSQLDGLGGPVGCALVALLAPRGQLGQPQQLVRELSRCRALWGRPKVFLLLSSAPGGALERGAFLTGLSRLCGRCRHWSLLQLLTEVFYRTTEESEATYCPVFRSSLRGTLCLGDVEPWEPKLEPSPRAQYDLSGTRAALLLSVIRSRPGAKHDVEALGSLCQALNFKITLRTNPTAQAFQEEMVQFRECLDALSAPVSCALVALMAHGGPQGQLLGADGQEVQPEALVQELNRCRALWGCPKIFLLQACRGGHRDAGVGPTALSWFRRWLRASPTTPSHADVLEIYTDAQGSASRGPTAGSSDQADILMVYAAAEGCVAYRDEKGSDFIQTLAEVLRADPGGDLLELLTEVNRRVCELDVLGPDCPERRKACLEIRSSLRRPLCLQA
;
A
#
# COMPACT_ATOMS: atom_id res chain seq x y z
N MET A 1 11.46 -25.13 -35.66
CA MET A 1 10.97 -23.78 -36.04
C MET A 1 9.61 -23.46 -35.40
N ALA A 2 8.58 -24.30 -35.52
CA ALA A 2 7.24 -24.02 -34.97
C ALA A 2 7.17 -23.83 -33.43
N PHE A 3 7.90 -24.64 -32.64
CA PHE A 3 7.93 -24.52 -31.17
C PHE A 3 8.57 -23.21 -30.66
N LEU A 4 9.57 -22.68 -31.37
CA LEU A 4 10.21 -21.40 -31.05
C LEU A 4 9.29 -20.21 -31.36
N VAL A 5 8.45 -20.33 -32.40
CA VAL A 5 7.47 -19.31 -32.79
C VAL A 5 6.28 -19.27 -31.84
N ALA A 6 5.78 -20.43 -31.39
CA ALA A 6 4.68 -20.49 -30.41
C ALA A 6 5.07 -19.89 -29.05
N GLY A 7 6.25 -20.24 -28.52
CA GLY A 7 6.73 -19.71 -27.25
C GLY A 7 7.00 -18.20 -27.29
N THR A 8 7.51 -17.68 -28.42
CA THR A 8 7.73 -16.23 -28.59
C THR A 8 6.42 -15.46 -28.74
N LEU A 9 5.42 -16.01 -29.43
CA LEU A 9 4.08 -15.42 -29.52
C LEU A 9 3.37 -15.39 -28.16
N GLN A 10 3.46 -16.46 -27.37
CA GLN A 10 2.86 -16.51 -26.04
C GLN A 10 3.50 -15.49 -25.08
N VAL A 11 4.83 -15.37 -25.10
CA VAL A 11 5.55 -14.34 -24.32
C VAL A 11 5.20 -12.93 -24.81
N ALA A 12 5.08 -12.72 -26.13
CA ALA A 12 4.67 -11.44 -26.68
C ALA A 12 3.24 -11.06 -26.29
N SER A 13 2.31 -12.03 -26.28
CA SER A 13 0.93 -11.84 -25.80
C SER A 13 0.92 -11.47 -24.32
N LEU A 14 1.59 -12.25 -23.47
CA LEU A 14 1.65 -11.96 -22.02
C LEU A 14 2.25 -10.58 -21.73
N LEU A 15 3.24 -10.15 -22.50
CA LEU A 15 3.85 -8.82 -22.36
C LEU A 15 2.96 -7.70 -22.92
N ALA A 16 2.26 -7.94 -24.02
CA ALA A 16 1.25 -7.02 -24.52
C ALA A 16 0.11 -6.87 -23.52
N ASP A 17 -0.35 -7.97 -22.93
CA ASP A 17 -1.43 -8.04 -21.94
C ASP A 17 -1.03 -7.37 -20.62
N ALA A 18 0.18 -7.61 -20.11
CA ALA A 18 0.69 -6.94 -18.90
C ALA A 18 0.98 -5.44 -19.12
N ARG A 19 1.21 -5.02 -20.36
CA ARG A 19 1.35 -3.60 -20.72
C ARG A 19 0.01 -2.94 -21.02
N GLN A 20 -0.97 -3.68 -21.52
CA GLN A 20 -2.36 -3.25 -21.67
C GLN A 20 -3.09 -3.26 -20.33
N SER A 21 -2.65 -4.09 -19.37
CA SER A 21 -3.24 -4.17 -18.04
C SER A 21 -3.15 -2.87 -17.28
N LEU A 22 -2.17 -2.02 -17.56
CA LEU A 22 -2.12 -0.63 -17.12
C LEU A 22 -2.21 0.23 -18.38
N GLU A 23 -3.38 0.83 -18.62
CA GLU A 23 -3.56 1.73 -19.75
C GLU A 23 -2.52 2.86 -19.70
N ARG A 24 -2.26 3.55 -20.83
CA ARG A 24 -1.29 4.66 -20.91
C ARG A 24 -1.51 5.77 -19.87
N LYS A 25 -2.68 5.82 -19.22
CA LYS A 25 -3.06 6.78 -18.18
C LYS A 25 -2.92 6.24 -16.74
N GLY A 26 -2.33 5.06 -16.53
CA GLY A 26 -2.12 4.49 -15.20
C GLY A 26 -3.36 3.87 -14.56
N LYS A 27 -4.36 3.45 -15.36
CA LYS A 27 -5.55 2.74 -14.87
C LYS A 27 -5.45 1.25 -15.19
N TYR A 28 -5.86 0.38 -14.25
CA TYR A 28 -5.91 -1.04 -14.54
C TYR A 28 -7.02 -1.38 -15.54
N SER A 29 -6.68 -2.09 -16.63
CA SER A 29 -7.63 -2.77 -17.50
C SER A 29 -8.07 -4.07 -16.83
N LEU A 30 -9.37 -4.18 -16.58
CA LEU A 30 -10.01 -5.37 -16.01
C LEU A 30 -10.59 -6.30 -17.10
N GLN A 31 -10.04 -6.26 -18.31
CA GLN A 31 -10.39 -7.23 -19.35
C GLN A 31 -10.00 -8.65 -18.91
N GLY A 32 -10.95 -9.59 -18.99
CA GLY A 32 -10.82 -10.97 -18.52
C GLY A 32 -11.66 -11.25 -17.27
N PRO A 33 -11.75 -12.52 -16.84
CA PRO A 33 -12.56 -12.90 -15.68
C PRO A 33 -12.05 -12.24 -14.40
N ARG A 34 -13.00 -11.85 -13.54
CA ARG A 34 -12.73 -11.41 -12.16
C ARG A 34 -13.05 -12.57 -11.22
N VAL A 35 -12.03 -13.08 -10.55
CA VAL A 35 -12.10 -14.31 -9.75
C VAL A 35 -12.00 -13.98 -8.26
N ALA A 36 -12.79 -14.67 -7.45
CA ALA A 36 -12.77 -14.50 -6.01
C ALA A 36 -12.62 -15.84 -5.29
N LEU A 37 -11.85 -15.86 -4.22
CA LEU A 37 -11.69 -17.00 -3.31
C LEU A 37 -11.99 -16.56 -1.88
N THR A 38 -12.88 -17.28 -1.20
CA THR A 38 -13.12 -17.14 0.23
C THR A 38 -12.50 -18.32 0.97
N LEU A 39 -11.52 -18.03 1.83
CA LEU A 39 -10.96 -18.98 2.78
C LEU A 39 -11.47 -18.64 4.17
N SER A 40 -12.23 -19.55 4.78
CA SER A 40 -12.80 -19.37 6.12
C SER A 40 -12.41 -20.51 7.05
N THR A 41 -12.17 -20.21 8.32
CA THR A 41 -12.11 -21.27 9.34
C THR A 41 -13.50 -21.73 9.74
N PRO A 42 -13.66 -22.97 10.26
CA PRO A 42 -14.97 -23.53 10.63
C PRO A 42 -15.74 -22.72 11.68
N GLU A 43 -15.06 -21.90 12.47
CA GLU A 43 -15.66 -21.06 13.52
C GLU A 43 -16.39 -19.83 12.96
N VAL A 44 -16.20 -19.50 11.68
CA VAL A 44 -16.82 -18.34 11.04
C VAL A 44 -18.25 -18.68 10.60
N SER A 45 -19.22 -17.82 10.95
CA SER A 45 -20.62 -18.08 10.63
C SER A 45 -20.87 -18.11 9.12
N ALA A 46 -21.70 -19.06 8.66
CA ALA A 46 -22.12 -19.15 7.27
C ALA A 46 -22.82 -17.87 6.77
N SER A 47 -23.51 -17.14 7.65
CA SER A 47 -24.13 -15.86 7.34
C SER A 47 -23.10 -14.78 6.97
N THR A 48 -21.96 -14.72 7.66
CA THR A 48 -20.88 -13.77 7.36
C THR A 48 -20.31 -14.05 5.98
N VAL A 49 -20.09 -15.33 5.66
CA VAL A 49 -19.58 -15.76 4.36
C VAL A 49 -20.58 -15.42 3.25
N ALA A 50 -21.88 -15.66 3.46
CA ALA A 50 -22.92 -15.33 2.49
C ALA A 50 -23.02 -13.83 2.19
N VAL A 51 -22.91 -12.97 3.21
CA VAL A 51 -22.86 -11.50 3.03
C VAL A 51 -21.66 -11.12 2.18
N LEU A 52 -20.50 -11.69 2.46
CA LEU A 52 -19.27 -11.42 1.72
C LEU A 52 -19.37 -11.83 0.24
N GLU A 53 -19.90 -13.02 -0.04
CA GLU A 53 -20.13 -13.47 -1.41
C GLU A 53 -21.11 -12.56 -2.16
N ALA A 54 -22.14 -12.05 -1.48
CA ALA A 54 -23.04 -11.05 -2.06
C ALA A 54 -22.29 -9.74 -2.40
N VAL A 55 -21.35 -9.31 -1.55
CA VAL A 55 -20.46 -8.18 -1.87
C VAL A 55 -19.64 -8.50 -3.12
N PHE A 56 -19.04 -9.67 -3.24
CA PHE A 56 -18.22 -10.04 -4.41
C PHE A 56 -19.01 -9.99 -5.71
N ARG A 57 -20.24 -10.51 -5.72
CA ARG A 57 -21.12 -10.42 -6.88
C ARG A 57 -21.45 -8.96 -7.22
N THR A 58 -21.68 -8.13 -6.21
CA THR A 58 -21.93 -6.68 -6.40
C THR A 58 -20.71 -5.97 -7.00
N LEU A 59 -19.49 -6.45 -6.68
CA LEU A 59 -18.22 -5.95 -7.21
C LEU A 59 -17.86 -6.55 -8.60
N GLY A 60 -18.74 -7.37 -9.18
CA GLY A 60 -18.53 -7.97 -10.50
C GLY A 60 -17.57 -9.16 -10.51
N PHE A 61 -17.36 -9.83 -9.37
CA PHE A 61 -16.63 -11.11 -9.35
C PHE A 61 -17.60 -12.24 -9.70
N GLU A 62 -17.41 -12.82 -10.88
CA GLU A 62 -18.32 -13.83 -11.46
C GLU A 62 -17.99 -15.26 -10.99
N CYS A 63 -16.72 -15.54 -10.70
CA CYS A 63 -16.26 -16.85 -10.24
C CYS A 63 -15.87 -16.77 -8.76
N CYS A 64 -16.81 -17.06 -7.86
CA CYS A 64 -16.55 -17.14 -6.41
C CYS A 64 -16.37 -18.59 -5.98
N GLN A 65 -15.17 -18.94 -5.50
CA GLN A 65 -14.91 -20.20 -4.83
C GLN A 65 -14.91 -20.01 -3.32
N ARG A 66 -15.37 -21.02 -2.58
CA ARG A 66 -15.33 -21.04 -1.12
C ARG A 66 -14.67 -22.32 -0.65
N THR A 67 -13.71 -22.18 0.24
CA THR A 67 -13.11 -23.31 0.94
C THR A 67 -13.07 -23.06 2.43
N GLU A 68 -13.50 -24.08 3.19
CA GLU A 68 -13.33 -24.10 4.64
C GLU A 68 -12.06 -24.90 4.98
N ALA A 69 -11.15 -24.28 5.74
CA ALA A 69 -9.88 -24.89 6.10
C ALA A 69 -9.35 -24.32 7.43
N SER A 70 -8.42 -25.02 8.07
CA SER A 70 -7.65 -24.42 9.17
C SER A 70 -6.75 -23.31 8.63
N VAL A 71 -6.35 -22.37 9.47
CA VAL A 71 -5.42 -21.29 9.05
C VAL A 71 -4.12 -21.84 8.46
N GLN A 72 -3.61 -22.95 9.01
CA GLN A 72 -2.41 -23.62 8.47
C GLN A 72 -2.64 -24.19 7.06
N GLY A 73 -3.88 -24.56 6.74
CA GLY A 73 -4.28 -25.05 5.42
C GLY A 73 -4.47 -23.97 4.36
N PHE A 74 -4.65 -22.70 4.74
CA PHE A 74 -4.95 -21.60 3.80
C PHE A 74 -3.89 -21.47 2.69
N LEU A 75 -2.62 -21.69 3.02
CA LEU A 75 -1.55 -21.63 2.02
C LEU A 75 -1.68 -22.74 0.96
N GLY A 76 -2.06 -23.95 1.36
CA GLY A 76 -2.29 -25.07 0.45
C GLY A 76 -3.49 -24.82 -0.46
N GLU A 77 -4.59 -24.33 0.09
CA GLU A 77 -5.78 -23.98 -0.70
C GLU A 77 -5.50 -22.86 -1.70
N LEU A 78 -4.76 -21.83 -1.27
CA LEU A 78 -4.36 -20.75 -2.17
C LEU A 78 -3.40 -21.22 -3.27
N ALA A 79 -2.51 -22.18 -2.97
CA ALA A 79 -1.66 -22.81 -3.97
C ALA A 79 -2.46 -23.62 -5.01
N GLY A 80 -3.52 -24.30 -4.56
CA GLY A 80 -4.49 -24.97 -5.43
C GLY A 80 -5.21 -23.98 -6.34
N PHE A 81 -5.74 -22.90 -5.78
CA PHE A 81 -6.41 -21.83 -6.52
C PHE A 81 -5.49 -21.18 -7.55
N ARG A 82 -4.23 -20.85 -7.18
CA ARG A 82 -3.22 -20.37 -8.14
C ARG A 82 -3.06 -21.32 -9.32
N SER A 83 -2.94 -22.62 -9.05
CA SER A 83 -2.71 -23.62 -10.09
C SER A 83 -3.88 -23.71 -11.05
N GLN A 84 -5.12 -23.52 -10.55
CA GLN A 84 -6.31 -23.41 -11.39
C GLN A 84 -6.28 -22.16 -12.27
N LEU A 85 -5.94 -20.98 -11.71
CA LEU A 85 -5.83 -19.74 -12.48
C LEU A 85 -4.78 -19.83 -13.58
N ASP A 86 -3.61 -20.40 -13.30
CA ASP A 86 -2.56 -20.63 -14.29
C ASP A 86 -2.98 -21.65 -15.37
N GLY A 87 -3.96 -22.50 -15.07
CA GLY A 87 -4.54 -23.48 -16.00
C GLY A 87 -5.60 -22.91 -16.95
N LEU A 88 -6.16 -21.71 -16.69
CA LEU A 88 -7.19 -21.08 -17.53
C LEU A 88 -6.69 -20.73 -18.95
N GLY A 89 -5.37 -20.67 -19.16
CA GLY A 89 -4.77 -20.43 -20.47
C GLY A 89 -4.91 -18.99 -21.02
N GLY A 90 -5.58 -18.09 -20.30
CA GLY A 90 -5.78 -16.68 -20.66
C GLY A 90 -5.60 -15.72 -19.47
N PRO A 91 -5.52 -14.39 -19.71
CA PRO A 91 -5.27 -13.41 -18.67
C PRO A 91 -6.48 -13.25 -17.72
N VAL A 92 -6.21 -13.17 -16.42
CA VAL A 92 -7.22 -12.87 -15.38
C VAL A 92 -7.21 -11.36 -15.13
N GLY A 93 -8.39 -10.73 -15.11
CA GLY A 93 -8.49 -9.27 -14.96
C GLY A 93 -8.12 -8.79 -13.56
N CYS A 94 -8.61 -9.49 -12.53
CA CYS A 94 -8.36 -9.22 -11.11
C CYS A 94 -8.64 -10.47 -10.29
N ALA A 95 -7.88 -10.68 -9.21
CA ALA A 95 -8.17 -11.68 -8.20
C ALA A 95 -8.48 -11.03 -6.85
N LEU A 96 -9.50 -11.53 -6.16
CA LEU A 96 -9.82 -11.13 -4.78
C LEU A 96 -9.80 -12.36 -3.88
N VAL A 97 -9.01 -12.32 -2.81
CA VAL A 97 -8.95 -13.38 -1.79
C VAL A 97 -9.42 -12.82 -0.47
N ALA A 98 -10.50 -13.36 0.09
CA ALA A 98 -10.89 -13.05 1.45
C ALA A 98 -10.45 -14.14 2.42
N LEU A 99 -9.86 -13.71 3.53
CA LEU A 99 -9.38 -14.55 4.61
C LEU A 99 -10.23 -14.24 5.84
N LEU A 100 -10.99 -15.23 6.31
CA LEU A 100 -11.83 -15.12 7.49
C LEU A 100 -11.34 -16.11 8.55
N ALA A 101 -10.80 -15.61 9.65
CA ALA A 101 -10.41 -16.43 10.78
C ALA A 101 -10.55 -15.65 12.10
N PRO A 102 -10.57 -16.32 13.26
CA PRO A 102 -10.57 -15.65 14.55
C PRO A 102 -9.42 -14.66 14.75
N ARG A 103 -9.66 -13.63 15.56
CA ARG A 103 -8.66 -12.60 15.89
C ARG A 103 -7.35 -13.22 16.34
N GLY A 104 -6.25 -12.71 15.77
CA GLY A 104 -4.89 -13.14 16.10
C GLY A 104 -4.47 -14.47 15.45
N GLN A 105 -5.35 -15.15 14.72
CA GLN A 105 -4.99 -16.42 14.09
C GLN A 105 -4.41 -16.26 12.68
N LEU A 106 -4.76 -15.21 11.92
CA LEU A 106 -4.15 -14.92 10.61
C LEU A 106 -2.68 -14.50 10.78
N GLY A 107 -1.79 -15.46 11.03
CA GLY A 107 -0.36 -15.26 11.12
C GLY A 107 0.28 -15.15 9.74
N GLN A 108 1.02 -14.08 9.49
CA GLN A 108 1.85 -13.84 8.29
C GLN A 108 1.10 -13.88 6.94
N PRO A 109 0.19 -12.94 6.66
CA PRO A 109 -0.46 -12.82 5.35
C PRO A 109 0.54 -12.65 4.19
N GLN A 110 1.76 -12.19 4.48
CA GLN A 110 2.84 -12.08 3.51
C GLN A 110 3.18 -13.38 2.78
N GLN A 111 3.02 -14.55 3.42
CA GLN A 111 3.25 -15.83 2.73
C GLN A 111 2.15 -16.10 1.69
N LEU A 112 0.90 -15.77 2.01
CA LEU A 112 -0.24 -15.92 1.11
C LEU A 112 -0.12 -14.95 -0.07
N VAL A 113 0.24 -13.70 0.19
CA VAL A 113 0.52 -12.70 -0.86
C VAL A 113 1.62 -13.21 -1.80
N ARG A 114 2.75 -13.68 -1.26
CA ARG A 114 3.84 -14.26 -2.05
C ARG A 114 3.39 -15.45 -2.90
N GLU A 115 2.51 -16.30 -2.36
CA GLU A 115 2.04 -17.47 -3.09
C GLU A 115 1.18 -17.07 -4.29
N LEU A 116 0.26 -16.11 -4.14
CA LEU A 116 -0.55 -15.61 -5.25
C LEU A 116 0.25 -14.75 -6.22
N SER A 117 1.27 -14.02 -5.77
CA SER A 117 2.18 -13.26 -6.64
C SER A 117 2.97 -14.13 -7.63
N ARG A 118 3.09 -15.43 -7.37
CA ARG A 118 3.68 -16.40 -8.31
C ARG A 118 2.72 -16.82 -9.43
N CYS A 119 1.45 -16.46 -9.36
CA CYS A 119 0.45 -16.75 -10.39
C CYS A 119 0.79 -15.99 -11.68
N ARG A 120 1.09 -16.73 -12.75
CA ARG A 120 1.42 -16.17 -14.06
C ARG A 120 0.25 -15.41 -14.66
N ALA A 121 -0.98 -15.91 -14.46
CA ALA A 121 -2.19 -15.27 -14.95
C ALA A 121 -2.46 -13.89 -14.32
N LEU A 122 -1.80 -13.57 -13.19
CA LEU A 122 -1.95 -12.33 -12.44
C LEU A 122 -0.71 -11.42 -12.48
N TRP A 123 0.30 -11.73 -13.30
CA TRP A 123 1.44 -10.82 -13.47
C TRP A 123 0.99 -9.50 -14.11
N GLY A 124 1.31 -8.39 -13.46
CA GLY A 124 0.83 -7.07 -13.88
C GLY A 124 -0.65 -6.79 -13.58
N ARG A 125 -1.33 -7.67 -12.85
CA ARG A 125 -2.77 -7.59 -12.56
C ARG A 125 -3.03 -7.39 -11.06
N PRO A 126 -4.10 -6.67 -10.68
CA PRO A 126 -4.45 -6.44 -9.29
C PRO A 126 -4.79 -7.72 -8.52
N LYS A 127 -4.28 -7.80 -7.28
CA LYS A 127 -4.53 -8.85 -6.30
C LYS A 127 -5.04 -8.19 -5.03
N VAL A 128 -6.32 -8.38 -4.73
CA VAL A 128 -6.95 -7.78 -3.55
C VAL A 128 -7.08 -8.84 -2.46
N PHE A 129 -6.54 -8.58 -1.29
CA PHE A 129 -6.70 -9.41 -0.10
C PHE A 129 -7.60 -8.69 0.90
N LEU A 130 -8.68 -9.34 1.31
CA LEU A 130 -9.58 -8.82 2.35
C LEU A 130 -9.42 -9.67 3.61
N LEU A 131 -8.80 -9.12 4.64
CA LEU A 131 -8.50 -9.81 5.89
C LEU A 131 -9.53 -9.40 6.94
N LEU A 132 -10.43 -10.33 7.25
CA LEU A 132 -11.52 -10.15 8.21
C LEU A 132 -11.26 -11.02 9.43
N SER A 133 -11.00 -10.42 10.59
CA SER A 133 -10.86 -11.21 11.83
C SER A 133 -12.22 -11.37 12.52
N SER A 134 -12.52 -12.57 13.04
CA SER A 134 -13.72 -12.81 13.85
C SER A 134 -13.41 -12.67 15.34
N ALA A 135 -13.90 -11.61 15.98
CA ALA A 135 -14.05 -11.55 17.43
C ALA A 135 -15.37 -12.22 17.85
N PRO A 136 -15.43 -12.92 19.01
CA PRO A 136 -16.70 -13.28 19.62
C PRO A 136 -17.45 -12.00 19.99
N GLY A 137 -18.58 -11.72 19.32
CA GLY A 137 -19.40 -10.51 19.51
C GLY A 137 -19.27 -9.42 18.42
N GLY A 138 -18.21 -9.42 17.60
CA GLY A 138 -17.94 -8.38 16.59
C GLY A 138 -18.62 -8.58 15.23
N ALA A 139 -19.76 -9.29 15.16
CA ALA A 139 -20.43 -9.58 13.89
C ALA A 139 -21.08 -8.32 13.27
N LEU A 140 -21.57 -7.39 14.11
CA LEU A 140 -22.28 -6.19 13.69
C LEU A 140 -21.35 -5.18 12.98
N GLU A 141 -20.12 -5.00 13.48
CA GLU A 141 -19.17 -4.01 12.97
C GLU A 141 -18.58 -4.40 11.60
N ARG A 142 -18.35 -5.70 11.37
CA ARG A 142 -17.97 -6.25 10.05
C ARG A 142 -19.09 -6.08 9.03
N GLY A 143 -20.33 -6.25 9.49
CA GLY A 143 -21.52 -5.97 8.70
C GLY A 143 -21.53 -4.53 8.19
N ALA A 144 -21.21 -3.55 9.05
CA ALA A 144 -21.16 -2.14 8.66
C ALA A 144 -20.10 -1.88 7.58
N PHE A 145 -18.87 -2.39 7.75
CA PHE A 145 -17.80 -2.25 6.75
C PHE A 145 -18.19 -2.87 5.40
N LEU A 146 -18.61 -4.15 5.40
CA LEU A 146 -18.95 -4.87 4.17
C LEU A 146 -20.18 -4.27 3.47
N THR A 147 -21.19 -3.86 4.25
CA THR A 147 -22.38 -3.18 3.73
C THR A 147 -22.01 -1.81 3.17
N GLY A 148 -21.15 -1.06 3.85
CA GLY A 148 -20.63 0.22 3.40
C GLY A 148 -19.90 0.10 2.06
N LEU A 149 -18.99 -0.89 1.96
CA LEU A 149 -18.24 -1.19 0.74
C LEU A 149 -19.18 -1.58 -0.41
N SER A 150 -20.10 -2.52 -0.19
CA SER A 150 -21.08 -2.94 -1.21
C SER A 150 -21.94 -1.78 -1.69
N ARG A 151 -22.47 -0.97 -0.75
CA ARG A 151 -23.30 0.21 -1.05
C ARG A 151 -22.55 1.25 -1.88
N LEU A 152 -21.30 1.55 -1.52
CA LEU A 152 -20.50 2.55 -2.20
C LEU A 152 -20.02 2.08 -3.56
N CYS A 153 -19.56 0.83 -3.69
CA CYS A 153 -19.17 0.30 -4.99
C CYS A 153 -20.35 0.20 -5.97
N GLY A 154 -21.56 -0.07 -5.48
CA GLY A 154 -22.77 -0.06 -6.31
C GLY A 154 -23.14 1.33 -6.84
N ARG A 155 -22.85 2.40 -6.07
CA ARG A 155 -23.21 3.79 -6.41
C ARG A 155 -22.10 4.57 -7.11
N CYS A 156 -20.86 4.34 -6.71
CA CYS A 156 -19.67 5.11 -7.14
C CYS A 156 -18.74 4.24 -7.98
N ARG A 157 -19.27 3.62 -9.05
CA ARG A 157 -18.56 2.68 -9.92
C ARG A 157 -17.29 3.24 -10.58
N HIS A 158 -17.26 4.56 -10.76
CA HIS A 158 -16.16 5.27 -11.40
C HIS A 158 -15.01 5.63 -10.44
N TRP A 159 -15.20 5.48 -9.12
CA TRP A 159 -14.17 5.80 -8.13
C TRP A 159 -13.10 4.72 -8.12
N SER A 160 -11.88 5.10 -7.72
CA SER A 160 -10.84 4.11 -7.43
C SER A 160 -11.19 3.35 -6.16
N LEU A 161 -10.72 2.12 -6.04
CA LEU A 161 -10.92 1.30 -4.84
C LEU A 161 -10.29 1.96 -3.61
N LEU A 162 -9.18 2.69 -3.77
CA LEU A 162 -8.57 3.44 -2.66
C LEU A 162 -9.50 4.57 -2.19
N GLN A 163 -10.09 5.33 -3.11
CA GLN A 163 -11.08 6.38 -2.78
C GLN A 163 -12.31 5.80 -2.08
N LEU A 164 -12.81 4.67 -2.59
CA LEU A 164 -13.94 3.96 -1.98
C LEU A 164 -13.60 3.50 -0.56
N LEU A 165 -12.41 2.94 -0.34
CA LEU A 165 -11.95 2.50 0.98
C LEU A 165 -11.82 3.68 1.95
N THR A 166 -11.22 4.80 1.54
CA THR A 166 -11.13 6.02 2.35
C THR A 166 -12.52 6.50 2.80
N GLU A 167 -13.51 6.50 1.91
CA GLU A 167 -14.90 6.87 2.23
C GLU A 167 -15.58 5.83 3.15
N VAL A 168 -15.35 4.53 2.93
CA VAL A 168 -15.86 3.48 3.84
C VAL A 168 -15.26 3.65 5.23
N PHE A 169 -13.97 3.95 5.34
CA PHE A 169 -13.27 4.12 6.61
C PHE A 169 -13.87 5.30 7.39
N TYR A 170 -14.08 6.44 6.72
CA TYR A 170 -14.78 7.58 7.31
C TYR A 170 -16.12 7.20 7.92
N ARG A 171 -17.01 6.59 7.12
CA ARG A 171 -18.35 6.20 7.56
C ARG A 171 -18.32 5.19 8.70
N THR A 172 -17.40 4.24 8.64
CA THR A 172 -17.27 3.20 9.68
C THR A 172 -16.87 3.82 11.02
N THR A 173 -16.05 4.88 11.01
CA THR A 173 -15.63 5.59 12.23
C THR A 173 -16.61 6.65 12.74
N GLU A 174 -17.52 7.16 11.90
CA GLU A 174 -18.52 8.17 12.30
C GLU A 174 -19.88 7.55 12.65
N GLU A 175 -20.30 6.50 11.93
CA GLU A 175 -21.60 5.83 12.11
C GLU A 175 -21.58 4.82 13.29
N SER A 176 -20.41 4.54 13.87
CA SER A 176 -20.23 3.58 14.94
C SER A 176 -19.33 4.18 16.04
N GLU A 177 -19.58 3.85 17.31
CA GLU A 177 -18.59 3.96 18.41
C GLU A 177 -17.44 2.95 18.20
N ALA A 178 -17.01 2.75 16.95
CA ALA A 178 -16.10 1.71 16.54
C ALA A 178 -14.77 1.91 17.25
N THR A 179 -14.37 0.90 18.01
CA THR A 179 -13.09 0.87 18.73
C THR A 179 -11.90 0.60 17.80
N TYR A 180 -12.08 0.62 16.48
CA TYR A 180 -11.06 0.31 15.49
C TYR A 180 -11.16 1.20 14.25
N CYS A 181 -10.01 1.48 13.63
CA CYS A 181 -9.91 2.13 12.32
C CYS A 181 -9.38 1.10 11.32
N PRO A 182 -10.12 0.78 10.24
CA PRO A 182 -9.60 -0.07 9.18
C PRO A 182 -8.33 0.53 8.55
N VAL A 183 -7.46 -0.34 8.04
CA VAL A 183 -6.21 0.05 7.39
C VAL A 183 -6.06 -0.73 6.10
N PHE A 184 -5.57 -0.11 5.04
CA PHE A 184 -5.12 -0.85 3.87
C PHE A 184 -3.61 -0.74 3.68
N ARG A 185 -3.03 -1.75 3.02
CA ARG A 185 -1.66 -1.75 2.49
C ARG A 185 -1.73 -1.91 0.98
N SER A 186 -1.10 -1.02 0.24
CA SER A 186 -1.15 -0.97 -1.21
C SER A 186 0.26 -0.94 -1.80
N SER A 187 0.46 -1.77 -2.80
CA SER A 187 1.58 -1.73 -3.75
C SER A 187 1.06 -1.65 -5.19
N LEU A 188 -0.16 -1.12 -5.36
CA LEU A 188 -0.76 -0.88 -6.67
C LEU A 188 0.12 0.08 -7.48
N ARG A 189 0.16 -0.15 -8.78
CA ARG A 189 0.88 0.66 -9.78
C ARG A 189 -0.08 1.43 -10.68
N GLY A 190 -1.37 1.41 -10.37
CA GLY A 190 -2.38 2.13 -11.11
C GLY A 190 -3.72 2.20 -10.38
N THR A 191 -4.61 3.03 -10.91
CA THR A 191 -5.96 3.21 -10.40
C THR A 191 -6.78 1.95 -10.68
N LEU A 192 -7.26 1.30 -9.61
CA LEU A 192 -8.14 0.13 -9.69
C LEU A 192 -9.60 0.57 -9.53
N CYS A 193 -10.38 0.54 -10.61
CA CYS A 193 -11.83 0.77 -10.55
C CYS A 193 -12.54 -0.56 -10.79
N LEU A 194 -13.29 -1.06 -9.80
CA LEU A 194 -14.04 -2.32 -9.93
C LEU A 194 -15.40 -2.15 -10.63
N GLY A 195 -15.88 -0.92 -10.83
CA GLY A 195 -17.10 -0.67 -11.58
C GLY A 195 -16.86 -0.56 -13.08
N ASP A 196 -17.76 -1.14 -13.87
CA ASP A 196 -17.82 -0.88 -15.31
C ASP A 196 -18.35 0.54 -15.50
N VAL A 197 -17.57 1.39 -16.16
CA VAL A 197 -17.96 2.76 -16.47
C VAL A 197 -18.36 2.80 -17.93
N GLU A 198 -19.66 2.86 -18.20
CA GLU A 198 -20.16 3.25 -19.51
C GLU A 198 -19.77 4.72 -19.75
N PRO A 199 -19.20 5.09 -20.92
CA PRO A 199 -18.60 6.40 -21.15
C PRO A 199 -19.55 7.61 -21.07
N TRP A 200 -20.86 7.39 -20.90
CA TRP A 200 -21.91 8.42 -20.99
C TRP A 200 -22.69 8.66 -19.69
N GLU A 201 -22.34 8.01 -18.57
CA GLU A 201 -23.01 8.29 -17.30
C GLU A 201 -22.68 9.71 -16.79
N PRO A 202 -23.68 10.57 -16.53
CA PRO A 202 -23.45 11.87 -15.93
C PRO A 202 -22.82 11.69 -14.53
N LYS A 203 -21.79 12.50 -14.20
CA LYS A 203 -21.25 12.63 -12.84
C LYS A 203 -22.33 13.22 -11.91
N LEU A 204 -23.29 12.40 -11.51
CA LEU A 204 -24.37 12.76 -10.60
C LEU A 204 -23.88 12.57 -9.15
N GLU A 205 -23.32 13.64 -8.60
CA GLU A 205 -23.28 13.95 -7.14
C GLU A 205 -22.32 13.16 -6.22
N PRO A 206 -21.94 13.79 -5.08
CA PRO A 206 -21.04 14.93 -4.98
C PRO A 206 -19.58 14.46 -5.00
N SER A 207 -18.66 15.41 -5.13
CA SER A 207 -17.24 15.24 -4.81
C SER A 207 -17.06 14.44 -3.49
N PRO A 208 -15.92 13.74 -3.28
CA PRO A 208 -15.59 13.23 -1.95
C PRO A 208 -15.92 14.29 -0.89
N ARG A 209 -16.61 13.88 0.19
CA ARG A 209 -16.90 14.79 1.32
C ARG A 209 -15.58 15.43 1.78
N ALA A 210 -15.67 16.67 2.31
CA ALA A 210 -14.57 17.61 2.48
C ALA A 210 -13.20 16.97 2.71
N GLN A 211 -12.25 17.29 1.82
CA GLN A 211 -10.83 16.95 1.97
C GLN A 211 -10.32 17.39 3.35
N TYR A 212 -9.18 16.86 3.80
CA TYR A 212 -8.55 17.40 4.99
C TYR A 212 -8.32 18.91 4.83
N ASP A 213 -8.73 19.69 5.82
CA ASP A 213 -8.47 21.13 5.85
C ASP A 213 -7.01 21.37 6.22
N LEU A 214 -6.24 21.85 5.25
CA LEU A 214 -4.82 22.14 5.41
C LEU A 214 -4.51 23.62 5.73
N SER A 215 -5.51 24.44 6.04
CA SER A 215 -5.35 25.89 6.31
C SER A 215 -4.53 26.24 7.56
N GLY A 216 -4.42 25.31 8.51
CA GLY A 216 -3.60 25.46 9.71
C GLY A 216 -2.09 25.34 9.47
N THR A 217 -1.33 25.31 10.56
CA THR A 217 0.13 25.09 10.51
C THR A 217 0.43 23.69 10.01
N ARG A 218 1.31 23.61 9.01
CA ARG A 218 1.85 22.37 8.49
C ARG A 218 3.29 22.22 8.97
N ALA A 219 3.61 21.11 9.59
CA ALA A 219 4.95 20.88 10.16
C ALA A 219 5.61 19.65 9.58
N ALA A 220 6.91 19.73 9.30
CA ALA A 220 7.69 18.63 8.77
C ALA A 220 8.92 18.35 9.65
N LEU A 221 9.14 17.08 9.98
CA LEU A 221 10.34 16.60 10.67
C LEU A 221 11.14 15.67 9.75
N LEU A 222 12.36 16.04 9.41
CA LEU A 222 13.27 15.25 8.58
C LEU A 222 14.38 14.67 9.48
N LEU A 223 14.36 13.37 9.75
CA LEU A 223 15.40 12.65 10.48
C LEU A 223 16.19 11.78 9.50
N SER A 224 17.44 12.16 9.23
CA SER A 224 18.23 11.51 8.18
C SER A 224 19.63 11.12 8.64
N VAL A 225 19.96 9.84 8.64
CA VAL A 225 21.35 9.38 8.78
C VAL A 225 22.02 9.51 7.41
N ILE A 226 23.00 10.41 7.26
CA ILE A 226 23.67 10.67 5.96
C ILE A 226 25.06 10.05 5.87
N ARG A 227 25.69 9.72 7.02
CA ARG A 227 26.99 9.05 7.06
C ARG A 227 26.90 7.67 6.41
N SER A 228 27.90 7.34 5.59
CA SER A 228 28.00 6.07 4.88
C SER A 228 26.73 5.71 4.08
N ARG A 229 26.05 6.74 3.57
CA ARG A 229 24.83 6.65 2.76
C ARG A 229 24.95 7.61 1.56
N PRO A 230 25.76 7.26 0.53
CA PRO A 230 25.91 8.08 -0.68
C PRO A 230 24.56 8.46 -1.28
N GLY A 231 24.43 9.68 -1.78
CA GLY A 231 23.16 10.24 -2.29
C GLY A 231 22.14 10.66 -1.23
N ALA A 232 22.29 10.32 0.06
CA ALA A 232 21.30 10.68 1.09
C ALA A 232 21.16 12.20 1.29
N LYS A 233 22.19 12.99 0.97
CA LYS A 233 22.10 14.46 0.96
C LYS A 233 21.12 14.96 -0.11
N HIS A 234 21.12 14.36 -1.29
CA HIS A 234 20.17 14.71 -2.35
C HIS A 234 18.73 14.34 -1.99
N ASP A 235 18.52 13.25 -1.23
CA ASP A 235 17.19 12.95 -0.67
C ASP A 235 16.73 14.04 0.32
N VAL A 236 17.63 14.50 1.21
CA VAL A 236 17.35 15.60 2.15
C VAL A 236 17.05 16.90 1.43
N GLU A 237 17.83 17.25 0.40
CA GLU A 237 17.63 18.45 -0.42
C GLU A 237 16.31 18.40 -1.19
N ALA A 238 16.01 17.25 -1.82
CA ALA A 238 14.79 17.06 -2.60
C ALA A 238 13.53 17.18 -1.72
N LEU A 239 13.50 16.50 -0.56
CA LEU A 239 12.39 16.58 0.40
C LEU A 239 12.31 17.95 1.06
N GLY A 240 13.43 18.56 1.43
CA GLY A 240 13.46 19.90 2.01
C GLY A 240 12.84 20.92 1.06
N SER A 241 13.28 20.90 -0.20
CA SER A 241 12.74 21.78 -1.26
C SER A 241 11.26 21.51 -1.54
N LEU A 242 10.83 20.24 -1.53
CA LEU A 242 9.42 19.87 -1.70
C LEU A 242 8.56 20.37 -0.53
N CYS A 243 9.00 20.14 0.70
CA CYS A 243 8.29 20.57 1.91
C CYS A 243 8.18 22.09 1.97
N GLN A 244 9.21 22.83 1.54
CA GLN A 244 9.16 24.30 1.41
C GLN A 244 8.12 24.73 0.38
N ALA A 245 8.10 24.11 -0.82
CA ALA A 245 7.12 24.42 -1.86
C ALA A 245 5.67 24.11 -1.42
N LEU A 246 5.51 23.14 -0.51
CA LEU A 246 4.24 22.76 0.10
C LEU A 246 3.98 23.49 1.45
N ASN A 247 4.69 24.57 1.75
CA ASN A 247 4.47 25.42 2.94
C ASN A 247 4.56 24.68 4.30
N PHE A 248 5.36 23.64 4.41
CA PHE A 248 5.67 23.03 5.70
C PHE A 248 6.76 23.82 6.45
N LYS A 249 6.59 23.98 7.76
CA LYS A 249 7.66 24.40 8.67
C LYS A 249 8.57 23.21 8.95
N ILE A 250 9.83 23.28 8.51
CA ILE A 250 10.74 22.12 8.49
C ILE A 250 11.71 22.17 9.68
N THR A 251 11.78 21.05 10.39
CA THR A 251 12.85 20.73 11.34
C THR A 251 13.70 19.60 10.74
N LEU A 252 15.00 19.84 10.53
CA LEU A 252 15.94 18.85 10.00
C LEU A 252 16.95 18.44 11.07
N ARG A 253 17.16 17.13 11.21
CA ARG A 253 18.22 16.53 12.01
C ARG A 253 18.98 15.49 11.20
N THR A 254 20.29 15.67 11.13
CA THR A 254 21.19 14.77 10.40
C THR A 254 22.01 13.91 11.35
N ASN A 255 22.15 12.63 11.02
CA ASN A 255 22.86 11.62 11.79
C ASN A 255 22.36 11.46 13.25
N PRO A 256 21.04 11.39 13.49
CA PRO A 256 20.54 11.07 14.83
C PRO A 256 21.00 9.67 15.26
N THR A 257 21.33 9.52 16.54
CA THR A 257 21.44 8.21 17.20
C THR A 257 20.06 7.56 17.35
N ALA A 258 20.01 6.29 17.71
CA ALA A 258 18.73 5.63 18.00
C ALA A 258 17.92 6.36 19.09
N GLN A 259 18.59 6.82 20.14
CA GLN A 259 17.97 7.62 21.19
C GLN A 259 17.49 8.98 20.65
N ALA A 260 18.31 9.66 19.83
CA ALA A 260 17.93 10.96 19.26
C ALA A 260 16.71 10.85 18.31
N PHE A 261 16.52 9.73 17.62
CA PHE A 261 15.28 9.51 16.85
C PHE A 261 14.02 9.61 17.74
N GLN A 262 14.08 9.03 18.95
CA GLN A 262 12.96 9.07 19.89
C GLN A 262 12.81 10.46 20.51
N GLU A 263 13.92 11.06 20.97
CA GLU A 263 13.90 12.38 21.60
C GLU A 263 13.39 13.47 20.66
N GLU A 264 13.81 13.47 19.39
CA GLU A 264 13.35 14.45 18.39
C GLU A 264 11.86 14.25 18.05
N MET A 265 11.36 13.01 18.08
CA MET A 265 9.93 12.75 17.89
C MET A 265 9.09 13.27 19.07
N VAL A 266 9.55 13.05 20.31
CA VAL A 266 8.93 13.57 21.53
C VAL A 266 8.93 15.10 21.51
N GLN A 267 10.07 15.72 21.21
CA GLN A 267 10.20 17.18 21.10
C GLN A 267 9.28 17.72 20.01
N PHE A 268 9.21 17.08 18.84
CA PHE A 268 8.34 17.49 17.75
C PHE A 268 6.86 17.45 18.17
N ARG A 269 6.40 16.36 18.81
CA ARG A 269 5.06 16.24 19.38
C ARG A 269 4.76 17.38 20.37
N GLU A 270 5.66 17.61 21.33
CA GLU A 270 5.49 18.63 22.37
C GLU A 270 5.45 20.05 21.78
N CYS A 271 6.30 20.33 20.79
CA CYS A 271 6.26 21.60 20.08
C CYS A 271 4.92 21.81 19.38
N LEU A 272 4.36 20.79 18.73
CA LEU A 272 3.05 20.88 18.07
C LEU A 272 1.91 21.10 19.06
N ASP A 273 1.90 20.38 20.19
CA ASP A 273 0.89 20.55 21.24
C ASP A 273 0.98 21.92 21.94
N ALA A 274 2.14 22.57 21.92
CA ALA A 274 2.36 23.89 22.49
C ALA A 274 2.03 25.05 21.52
N LEU A 275 1.77 24.78 20.22
CA LEU A 275 1.45 25.83 19.27
C LEU A 275 0.10 26.47 19.58
N SER A 276 0.05 27.80 19.61
CA SER A 276 -1.20 28.55 19.79
C SER A 276 -2.09 28.54 18.54
N ALA A 277 -1.51 28.36 17.36
CA ALA A 277 -2.23 28.24 16.10
C ALA A 277 -2.58 26.76 15.82
N PRO A 278 -3.74 26.46 15.19
CA PRO A 278 -4.13 25.09 14.88
C PRO A 278 -3.12 24.44 13.93
N VAL A 279 -2.82 23.16 14.16
CA VAL A 279 -2.00 22.32 13.28
C VAL A 279 -2.94 21.56 12.35
N SER A 280 -2.62 21.52 11.06
CA SER A 280 -3.46 20.88 10.04
C SER A 280 -2.84 19.64 9.40
N CYS A 281 -1.51 19.49 9.47
CA CYS A 281 -0.82 18.31 8.93
C CYS A 281 0.59 18.19 9.53
N ALA A 282 1.01 16.94 9.76
CA ALA A 282 2.39 16.61 10.07
C ALA A 282 2.98 15.65 9.03
N LEU A 283 4.20 15.94 8.58
CA LEU A 283 5.01 15.05 7.73
C LEU A 283 6.29 14.68 8.45
N VAL A 284 6.61 13.40 8.52
CA VAL A 284 7.87 12.90 9.08
C VAL A 284 8.59 12.09 8.02
N ALA A 285 9.83 12.45 7.69
CA ALA A 285 10.69 11.61 6.89
C ALA A 285 11.75 10.93 7.77
N LEU A 286 11.78 9.60 7.73
CA LEU A 286 12.72 8.74 8.45
C LEU A 286 13.64 8.08 7.42
N MET A 287 14.86 8.58 7.28
CA MET A 287 15.80 8.14 6.24
C MET A 287 17.06 7.56 6.87
N ALA A 288 17.14 6.24 6.98
CA ALA A 288 18.25 5.55 7.64
C ALA A 288 18.63 4.23 6.94
N HIS A 289 19.66 3.55 7.45
CA HIS A 289 19.81 2.13 7.13
C HIS A 289 18.70 1.33 7.81
N GLY A 290 18.41 0.15 7.27
CA GLY A 290 17.35 -0.72 7.76
C GLY A 290 17.88 -2.02 8.33
N GLY A 291 17.29 -2.48 9.44
CA GLY A 291 17.56 -3.78 10.03
C GLY A 291 16.83 -4.93 9.31
N PRO A 292 17.11 -6.19 9.70
CA PRO A 292 16.54 -7.38 9.06
C PRO A 292 15.01 -7.47 9.13
N GLN A 293 14.38 -6.80 10.10
CA GLN A 293 12.93 -6.81 10.32
C GLN A 293 12.30 -5.44 10.05
N GLY A 294 13.03 -4.51 9.44
CA GLY A 294 12.55 -3.15 9.14
C GLY A 294 12.76 -2.11 10.23
N GLN A 295 13.61 -2.40 11.22
CA GLN A 295 14.11 -1.39 12.16
C GLN A 295 14.88 -0.30 11.42
N LEU A 296 14.91 0.91 11.99
CA LEU A 296 15.83 1.97 11.57
C LEU A 296 17.12 1.87 12.36
N LEU A 297 18.26 2.09 11.70
CA LEU A 297 19.56 2.16 12.37
C LEU A 297 19.98 3.61 12.58
N GLY A 298 20.20 3.98 13.84
CA GLY A 298 20.81 5.27 14.21
C GLY A 298 22.25 5.39 13.74
N ALA A 299 22.81 6.60 13.83
CA ALA A 299 24.22 6.86 13.51
C ALA A 299 25.22 6.12 14.44
N ASP A 300 24.72 5.65 15.59
CA ASP A 300 25.37 4.79 16.56
C ASP A 300 25.21 3.28 16.25
N GLY A 301 24.52 2.94 15.16
CA GLY A 301 24.24 1.56 14.74
C GLY A 301 23.20 0.84 15.59
N GLN A 302 22.57 1.53 16.55
CA GLN A 302 21.50 0.97 17.37
C GLN A 302 20.15 1.01 16.65
N GLU A 303 19.26 0.09 17.01
CA GLU A 303 17.96 -0.08 16.36
C GLU A 303 16.86 0.78 16.99
N VAL A 304 15.97 1.29 16.14
CA VAL A 304 14.72 1.97 16.52
C VAL A 304 13.57 1.36 15.73
N GLN A 305 12.48 1.03 16.41
CA GLN A 305 11.27 0.57 15.76
C GLN A 305 10.50 1.78 15.18
N PRO A 306 10.27 1.85 13.85
CA PRO A 306 9.49 2.93 13.25
C PRO A 306 8.09 3.07 13.88
N GLU A 307 7.47 1.95 14.23
CA GLU A 307 6.14 1.91 14.84
C GLU A 307 6.10 2.65 16.18
N ALA A 308 7.18 2.61 16.97
CA ALA A 308 7.27 3.36 18.22
C ALA A 308 7.27 4.88 17.97
N LEU A 309 7.94 5.34 16.90
CA LEU A 309 7.96 6.74 16.51
C LEU A 309 6.59 7.21 16.00
N VAL A 310 5.89 6.37 15.24
CA VAL A 310 4.52 6.63 14.78
C VAL A 310 3.56 6.75 15.96
N GLN A 311 3.65 5.82 16.92
CA GLN A 311 2.83 5.85 18.14
C GLN A 311 3.10 7.10 18.97
N GLU A 312 4.36 7.57 19.00
CA GLU A 312 4.71 8.78 19.71
C GLU A 312 4.04 10.02 19.11
N LEU A 313 4.07 10.19 17.79
CA LEU A 313 3.36 11.30 17.14
C LEU A 313 1.83 11.15 17.22
N ASN A 314 1.32 9.91 17.22
CA ASN A 314 -0.12 9.67 17.32
C ASN A 314 -0.72 10.13 18.65
N ARG A 315 0.10 10.28 19.70
CA ARG A 315 -0.30 10.88 20.99
C ARG A 315 -0.43 12.40 20.94
N CYS A 316 -0.01 13.06 19.85
CA CYS A 316 -0.11 14.51 19.67
C CYS A 316 -1.58 14.94 19.58
N ARG A 317 -2.03 15.74 20.55
CA ARG A 317 -3.41 16.23 20.62
C ARG A 317 -3.72 17.22 19.50
N ALA A 318 -2.74 18.05 19.15
CA ALA A 318 -2.86 19.00 18.05
C ALA A 318 -3.09 18.34 16.68
N LEU A 319 -2.84 17.03 16.55
CA LEU A 319 -3.01 16.26 15.31
C LEU A 319 -4.23 15.34 15.31
N TRP A 320 -5.14 15.44 16.28
CA TRP A 320 -6.38 14.68 16.26
C TRP A 320 -7.25 15.07 15.07
N GLY A 321 -7.70 14.08 14.28
CA GLY A 321 -8.43 14.32 13.03
C GLY A 321 -7.57 14.87 11.87
N CYS A 322 -6.27 15.10 12.09
CA CYS A 322 -5.37 15.64 11.08
C CYS A 322 -4.46 14.55 10.48
N PRO A 323 -4.09 14.65 9.20
CA PRO A 323 -3.23 13.68 8.53
C PRO A 323 -1.81 13.69 9.08
N LYS A 324 -1.31 12.49 9.41
CA LYS A 324 0.04 12.18 9.87
C LYS A 324 0.75 11.34 8.81
N ILE A 325 1.67 11.96 8.07
CA ILE A 325 2.36 11.36 6.93
C ILE A 325 3.76 10.92 7.36
N PHE A 326 4.11 9.66 7.14
CA PHE A 326 5.44 9.10 7.39
C PHE A 326 6.05 8.60 6.08
N LEU A 327 7.23 9.10 5.74
CA LEU A 327 8.03 8.63 4.61
C LEU A 327 9.23 7.86 5.16
N LEU A 328 9.32 6.57 4.88
CA LEU A 328 10.36 5.69 5.42
C LEU A 328 11.28 5.22 4.30
N GLN A 329 12.47 5.82 4.24
CA GLN A 329 13.52 5.42 3.31
C GLN A 329 14.60 4.61 4.03
N ALA A 330 14.31 3.32 4.19
CA ALA A 330 15.17 2.32 4.82
C ALA A 330 14.85 0.90 4.31
N CYS A 331 15.83 0.00 4.36
CA CYS A 331 15.62 -1.42 4.05
C CYS A 331 14.64 -2.05 5.05
N ARG A 332 13.92 -3.09 4.62
CA ARG A 332 13.02 -3.86 5.48
C ARG A 332 13.35 -5.35 5.51
N GLY A 333 14.57 -5.67 5.10
CA GLY A 333 15.13 -7.00 4.99
C GLY A 333 16.20 -7.06 3.89
N GLY A 334 16.71 -8.25 3.64
CA GLY A 334 17.81 -8.48 2.69
C GLY A 334 17.38 -8.99 1.32
N HIS A 335 16.08 -9.17 1.07
CA HIS A 335 15.61 -9.71 -0.19
C HIS A 335 15.81 -8.71 -1.33
N ARG A 336 16.50 -9.16 -2.38
CA ARG A 336 16.74 -8.41 -3.61
C ARG A 336 15.81 -8.98 -4.67
N ASP A 337 14.73 -8.28 -4.94
CA ASP A 337 13.68 -8.77 -5.84
C ASP A 337 14.19 -8.82 -7.29
N ALA A 338 14.20 -10.00 -7.90
CA ALA A 338 14.54 -10.17 -9.32
C ALA A 338 13.40 -9.77 -10.26
N GLY A 339 12.20 -9.53 -9.70
CA GLY A 339 10.95 -9.40 -10.42
C GLY A 339 10.39 -10.75 -10.86
N VAL A 340 9.10 -10.73 -11.18
CA VAL A 340 8.34 -11.82 -11.79
C VAL A 340 7.88 -11.38 -13.17
N GLY A 341 7.83 -12.31 -14.12
CA GLY A 341 7.43 -11.99 -15.49
C GLY A 341 7.89 -13.06 -16.47
N PRO A 342 7.40 -13.02 -17.71
CA PRO A 342 7.76 -14.02 -18.70
C PRO A 342 9.24 -13.92 -19.05
N THR A 343 9.88 -15.08 -19.21
CA THR A 343 11.28 -15.19 -19.63
C THR A 343 11.40 -14.75 -21.10
N ALA A 344 11.57 -13.46 -21.35
CA ALA A 344 11.83 -12.94 -22.68
C ALA A 344 13.31 -13.04 -23.06
N LEU A 345 13.60 -13.44 -24.30
CA LEU A 345 14.95 -13.41 -24.89
C LEU A 345 15.53 -11.98 -24.84
N SER A 346 16.83 -11.87 -24.61
CA SER A 346 17.53 -10.59 -24.41
C SER A 346 17.33 -9.59 -25.56
N TRP A 347 17.31 -10.05 -26.81
CA TRP A 347 17.06 -9.21 -27.98
C TRP A 347 15.63 -8.65 -28.02
N PHE A 348 14.64 -9.43 -27.57
CA PHE A 348 13.24 -9.02 -27.51
C PHE A 348 13.00 -7.98 -26.41
N ARG A 349 13.68 -8.14 -25.25
CA ARG A 349 13.71 -7.12 -24.19
C ARG A 349 14.27 -5.78 -24.70
N ARG A 350 15.35 -5.84 -25.47
CA ARG A 350 15.99 -4.64 -26.05
C ARG A 350 15.10 -3.92 -27.07
N TRP A 351 14.29 -4.68 -27.82
CA TRP A 351 13.31 -4.11 -28.75
C TRP A 351 12.14 -3.41 -28.01
N LEU A 352 11.65 -3.99 -26.91
CA LEU A 352 10.53 -3.44 -26.14
C LEU A 352 10.84 -2.14 -25.36
N ARG A 353 12.13 -1.86 -25.10
CA ARG A 353 12.59 -0.73 -24.26
C ARG A 353 11.92 -0.68 -22.87
N ALA A 354 11.49 -1.82 -22.35
CA ALA A 354 10.88 -1.96 -21.02
C ALA A 354 11.28 -3.30 -20.41
N SER A 355 11.47 -3.34 -19.09
CA SER A 355 11.72 -4.59 -18.39
C SER A 355 10.44 -5.44 -18.41
N PRO A 356 10.52 -6.72 -18.84
CA PRO A 356 9.36 -7.62 -18.87
C PRO A 356 8.94 -8.08 -17.46
N THR A 357 9.71 -7.71 -16.43
CA THR A 357 9.50 -8.14 -15.06
C THR A 357 8.88 -7.03 -14.22
N THR A 358 7.83 -7.40 -13.51
CA THR A 358 7.20 -6.59 -12.46
C THR A 358 7.77 -7.02 -11.11
N PRO A 359 7.91 -6.14 -10.11
CA PRO A 359 8.28 -6.58 -8.77
C PRO A 359 7.32 -7.67 -8.26
N SER A 360 7.85 -8.64 -7.52
CA SER A 360 7.10 -9.77 -6.94
C SER A 360 6.01 -9.32 -5.95
N HIS A 361 6.22 -8.18 -5.30
CA HIS A 361 5.28 -7.59 -4.34
C HIS A 361 4.34 -6.54 -4.95
N ALA A 362 4.40 -6.29 -6.26
CA ALA A 362 3.59 -5.26 -6.92
C ALA A 362 2.15 -5.72 -7.20
N ASP A 363 1.27 -4.73 -7.41
CA ASP A 363 -0.14 -4.92 -7.77
C ASP A 363 -0.97 -5.60 -6.67
N VAL A 364 -0.59 -5.42 -5.39
CA VAL A 364 -1.28 -6.01 -4.24
C VAL A 364 -2.00 -4.91 -3.44
N LEU A 365 -3.23 -5.19 -3.02
CA LEU A 365 -3.98 -4.38 -2.06
C LEU A 365 -4.49 -5.28 -0.94
N GLU A 366 -4.00 -5.08 0.28
CA GLU A 366 -4.46 -5.79 1.48
C GLU A 366 -5.32 -4.85 2.32
N ILE A 367 -6.51 -5.30 2.72
CA ILE A 367 -7.47 -4.52 3.51
C ILE A 367 -7.66 -5.24 4.85
N TYR A 368 -7.37 -4.54 5.93
CA TYR A 368 -7.46 -5.03 7.30
C TYR A 368 -8.61 -4.32 7.99
N THR A 369 -9.62 -5.09 8.42
CA THR A 369 -10.78 -4.55 9.17
C THR A 369 -10.57 -4.59 10.67
N ASP A 370 -9.42 -5.04 11.16
CA ASP A 370 -9.13 -5.16 12.58
C ASP A 370 -7.76 -4.54 12.86
N ALA A 371 -7.65 -3.75 13.93
CA ALA A 371 -6.41 -3.11 14.34
C ALA A 371 -5.41 -4.17 14.86
N GLN A 372 -4.68 -4.81 13.95
CA GLN A 372 -3.53 -5.64 14.28
C GLN A 372 -2.25 -4.84 14.05
N GLY A 373 -1.93 -3.97 15.00
CA GLY A 373 -0.63 -3.31 15.07
C GLY A 373 0.26 -4.00 16.10
N SER A 374 1.22 -4.79 15.64
CA SER A 374 2.40 -5.24 16.40
C SER A 374 2.15 -6.12 17.64
N ALA A 375 2.95 -7.17 17.79
CA ALA A 375 3.05 -7.92 19.02
C ALA A 375 3.72 -7.05 20.11
N SER A 376 2.97 -6.20 20.79
CA SER A 376 3.36 -5.64 22.08
C SER A 376 2.14 -5.40 22.96
N ARG A 377 2.15 -6.07 24.11
CA ARG A 377 1.09 -6.16 25.12
C ARG A 377 0.81 -4.80 25.77
N GLY A 378 -0.46 -4.38 25.79
CA GLY A 378 -1.03 -3.44 26.78
C GLY A 378 -2.11 -2.51 26.22
N PRO A 379 -3.39 -2.62 26.64
CA PRO A 379 -4.42 -1.62 26.34
C PRO A 379 -4.69 -0.70 27.55
N THR A 380 -4.90 0.59 27.29
CA THR A 380 -5.86 1.40 28.06
C THR A 380 -6.91 1.93 27.10
N ALA A 381 -8.16 1.94 27.55
CA ALA A 381 -9.36 2.15 26.75
C ALA A 381 -9.49 3.62 26.29
N GLY A 382 -9.83 3.83 25.01
CA GLY A 382 -10.53 5.04 24.56
C GLY A 382 -10.13 5.72 23.25
N SER A 383 -9.16 5.24 22.46
CA SER A 383 -8.71 5.97 21.26
C SER A 383 -8.49 5.07 20.04
N SER A 384 -8.93 5.56 18.88
CA SER A 384 -8.61 5.05 17.55
C SER A 384 -7.12 5.28 17.24
N ASP A 385 -6.23 4.53 17.89
CA ASP A 385 -4.77 4.72 17.91
C ASP A 385 -4.04 4.58 16.57
N GLN A 386 -4.79 4.44 15.47
CA GLN A 386 -4.25 4.36 14.12
C GLN A 386 -5.00 5.22 13.10
N ALA A 387 -5.89 6.15 13.48
CA ALA A 387 -6.63 6.95 12.50
C ALA A 387 -5.81 8.10 11.88
N ASP A 388 -6.10 8.42 10.61
CA ASP A 388 -5.48 9.54 9.87
C ASP A 388 -3.97 9.42 9.70
N ILE A 389 -3.45 8.19 9.57
CA ILE A 389 -2.03 7.90 9.37
C ILE A 389 -1.81 7.40 7.95
N LEU A 390 -0.78 7.94 7.29
CA LEU A 390 -0.27 7.46 6.01
C LEU A 390 1.21 7.13 6.19
N MET A 391 1.59 5.89 5.96
CA MET A 391 2.99 5.46 5.95
C MET A 391 3.39 4.99 4.56
N VAL A 392 4.51 5.47 4.05
CA VAL A 392 5.06 5.09 2.76
C VAL A 392 6.45 4.53 2.96
N TYR A 393 6.61 3.23 2.74
CA TYR A 393 7.89 2.55 2.83
C TYR A 393 8.52 2.44 1.46
N ALA A 394 9.80 2.75 1.37
CA ALA A 394 10.59 2.63 0.14
C ALA A 394 10.77 1.20 -0.40
N ALA A 395 10.45 0.20 0.43
CA ALA A 395 10.53 -1.20 0.11
C ALA A 395 9.36 -1.98 0.71
N ALA A 396 8.94 -3.03 0.00
CA ALA A 396 8.07 -4.06 0.54
C ALA A 396 8.72 -4.77 1.76
N GLU A 397 7.89 -5.33 2.63
CA GLU A 397 8.36 -6.09 3.79
C GLU A 397 9.33 -7.22 3.39
N GLY A 398 10.51 -7.26 4.05
CA GLY A 398 11.58 -8.21 3.74
C GLY A 398 12.55 -7.77 2.63
N CYS A 399 12.28 -6.67 1.92
CA CYS A 399 13.05 -6.23 0.75
C CYS A 399 14.04 -5.08 1.06
N VAL A 400 15.02 -4.93 0.16
CA VAL A 400 16.00 -3.84 0.18
C VAL A 400 15.40 -2.55 -0.39
N ALA A 401 15.72 -1.42 0.21
CA ALA A 401 15.46 -0.09 -0.34
C ALA A 401 16.72 0.45 -1.03
N TYR A 402 16.61 0.84 -2.29
CA TYR A 402 17.75 1.20 -3.13
C TYR A 402 18.02 2.70 -3.14
N ARG A 403 19.29 3.04 -3.35
CA ARG A 403 19.80 4.41 -3.51
C ARG A 403 21.13 4.40 -4.25
N ASP A 404 21.36 5.40 -5.08
CA ASP A 404 22.65 5.67 -5.73
C ASP A 404 23.20 7.06 -5.34
N GLU A 405 24.24 7.53 -6.05
CA GLU A 405 24.87 8.82 -5.80
C GLU A 405 23.96 10.02 -6.03
N LYS A 406 22.88 9.89 -6.82
CA LYS A 406 21.92 10.96 -7.13
C LYS A 406 20.77 11.04 -6.12
N GLY A 407 20.72 10.09 -5.19
CA GLY A 407 19.60 9.93 -4.27
C GLY A 407 18.84 8.65 -4.56
N SER A 408 17.71 8.49 -3.88
CA SER A 408 16.89 7.30 -4.00
C SER A 408 15.76 7.47 -4.97
N ASP A 409 15.49 6.42 -5.75
CA ASP A 409 14.39 6.42 -6.71
C ASP A 409 13.07 6.79 -6.04
N PHE A 410 12.83 6.32 -4.81
CA PHE A 410 11.64 6.67 -4.05
C PHE A 410 11.51 8.18 -3.82
N ILE A 411 12.51 8.80 -3.19
CA ILE A 411 12.41 10.22 -2.79
C ILE A 411 12.46 11.16 -3.99
N GLN A 412 13.32 10.86 -4.97
CA GLN A 412 13.43 11.68 -6.17
C GLN A 412 12.13 11.61 -6.99
N THR A 413 11.59 10.40 -7.22
CA THR A 413 10.31 10.21 -7.93
C THR A 413 9.15 10.87 -7.18
N LEU A 414 9.09 10.73 -5.85
CA LEU A 414 8.08 11.40 -5.03
C LEU A 414 8.10 12.91 -5.24
N ALA A 415 9.27 13.52 -5.19
CA ALA A 415 9.41 14.96 -5.34
C ALA A 415 9.07 15.44 -6.76
N GLU A 416 9.36 14.65 -7.79
CA GLU A 416 8.96 14.93 -9.17
C GLU A 416 7.44 14.86 -9.36
N VAL A 417 6.81 13.79 -8.90
CA VAL A 417 5.37 13.56 -9.07
C VAL A 417 4.56 14.64 -8.34
N LEU A 418 4.88 14.94 -7.08
CA LEU A 418 4.16 15.95 -6.30
C LEU A 418 4.38 17.37 -6.83
N ARG A 419 5.52 17.66 -7.48
CA ARG A 419 5.74 18.97 -8.14
C ARG A 419 4.99 19.08 -9.46
N ALA A 420 4.84 17.98 -10.18
CA ALA A 420 4.12 17.95 -11.45
C ALA A 420 2.61 18.07 -11.27
N ASP A 421 2.08 17.54 -10.16
CA ASP A 421 0.65 17.62 -9.81
C ASP A 421 0.46 17.92 -8.31
N PRO A 422 0.69 19.16 -7.86
CA PRO A 422 0.57 19.53 -6.45
C PRO A 422 -0.88 19.45 -5.93
N GLY A 423 -1.87 19.56 -6.82
CA GLY A 423 -3.30 19.52 -6.50
C GLY A 423 -3.91 18.12 -6.49
N GLY A 424 -3.13 17.09 -6.79
CA GLY A 424 -3.57 15.71 -6.84
C GLY A 424 -3.85 15.11 -5.46
N ASP A 425 -4.74 14.11 -5.41
CA ASP A 425 -4.92 13.29 -4.21
C ASP A 425 -3.65 12.47 -3.93
N LEU A 426 -3.14 12.56 -2.71
CA LEU A 426 -1.84 12.00 -2.34
C LEU A 426 -1.77 10.48 -2.51
N LEU A 427 -2.87 9.72 -2.34
CA LEU A 427 -2.85 8.28 -2.52
C LEU A 427 -2.74 7.89 -4.01
N GLU A 428 -3.41 8.64 -4.89
CA GLU A 428 -3.27 8.46 -6.35
C GLU A 428 -1.87 8.89 -6.81
N LEU A 429 -1.34 10.01 -6.31
CA LEU A 429 0.04 10.44 -6.59
C LEU A 429 1.06 9.39 -6.12
N LEU A 430 0.89 8.82 -4.93
CA LEU A 430 1.77 7.75 -4.43
C LEU A 430 1.65 6.46 -5.24
N THR A 431 0.48 6.18 -5.82
CA THR A 431 0.28 5.07 -6.76
C THR A 431 1.08 5.29 -8.04
N GLU A 432 1.13 6.52 -8.55
CA GLU A 432 1.98 6.92 -9.68
C GLU A 432 3.48 6.86 -9.34
N VAL A 433 3.87 7.30 -8.13
CA VAL A 433 5.26 7.17 -7.64
C VAL A 433 5.66 5.69 -7.62
N ASN A 434 4.81 4.82 -7.06
CA ASN A 434 5.07 3.38 -7.03
C ASN A 434 5.16 2.80 -8.45
N ARG A 435 4.28 3.20 -9.37
CA ARG A 435 4.34 2.78 -10.78
C ARG A 435 5.71 3.07 -11.39
N ARG A 436 6.19 4.32 -11.27
CA ARG A 436 7.50 4.73 -11.81
C ARG A 436 8.65 3.97 -11.16
N VAL A 437 8.66 3.85 -9.82
CA VAL A 437 9.68 3.08 -9.09
C VAL A 437 9.70 1.61 -9.55
N CYS A 438 8.54 0.99 -9.74
CA CYS A 438 8.44 -0.38 -10.22
C CYS A 438 8.90 -0.57 -11.67
N GLU A 439 8.90 0.49 -12.49
CA GLU A 439 9.39 0.44 -13.87
C GLU A 439 10.92 0.49 -13.95
N LEU A 440 11.58 1.08 -12.95
CA LEU A 440 13.04 1.19 -12.89
C LEU A 440 13.71 -0.17 -12.64
N ASP A 441 14.86 -0.35 -13.25
CA ASP A 441 15.79 -1.43 -12.91
C ASP A 441 16.88 -0.85 -12.02
N VAL A 442 17.07 -1.44 -10.85
CA VAL A 442 18.07 -1.00 -9.88
C VAL A 442 19.26 -1.96 -9.87
N LEU A 443 20.47 -1.42 -9.77
CA LEU A 443 21.68 -2.21 -9.57
C LEU A 443 22.02 -2.23 -8.08
N GLY A 444 22.13 -3.42 -7.50
CA GLY A 444 22.58 -3.57 -6.13
C GLY A 444 24.10 -3.40 -6.04
N PRO A 445 24.64 -2.84 -4.94
CA PRO A 445 26.10 -2.74 -4.76
C PRO A 445 26.80 -4.09 -4.75
N ASP A 446 26.06 -5.15 -4.39
CA ASP A 446 26.61 -6.50 -4.19
C ASP A 446 26.35 -7.46 -5.37
N CYS A 447 25.63 -7.04 -6.42
CA CYS A 447 25.34 -7.92 -7.56
C CYS A 447 25.23 -7.16 -8.89
N PRO A 448 25.81 -7.71 -9.98
CA PRO A 448 25.72 -7.10 -11.32
C PRO A 448 24.33 -7.28 -11.96
N GLU A 449 23.47 -8.11 -11.36
CA GLU A 449 22.14 -8.36 -11.87
C GLU A 449 21.18 -7.23 -11.50
N ARG A 450 20.33 -6.87 -12.47
CA ARG A 450 19.24 -5.91 -12.25
C ARG A 450 18.22 -6.48 -11.28
N ARG A 451 17.72 -5.61 -10.40
CA ARG A 451 16.68 -5.90 -9.42
C ARG A 451 15.52 -4.93 -9.61
N LYS A 452 14.41 -5.23 -8.96
CA LYS A 452 13.19 -4.41 -8.94
C LYS A 452 12.98 -3.81 -7.56
N ALA A 453 12.35 -2.65 -7.52
CA ALA A 453 11.92 -1.99 -6.29
C ALA A 453 10.39 -1.83 -6.31
N CYS A 454 9.79 -1.86 -5.12
CA CYS A 454 8.35 -1.68 -4.95
C CYS A 454 8.10 -1.02 -3.61
N LEU A 455 7.30 0.04 -3.62
CA LEU A 455 6.87 0.72 -2.41
C LEU A 455 5.76 -0.09 -1.73
N GLU A 456 5.60 0.16 -0.44
CA GLU A 456 4.43 -0.27 0.32
C GLU A 456 3.79 0.96 0.98
N ILE A 457 2.54 1.22 0.64
CA ILE A 457 1.76 2.36 1.12
C ILE A 457 0.73 1.83 2.11
N ARG A 458 0.83 2.22 3.38
CA ARG A 458 -0.17 1.88 4.42
C ARG A 458 -1.00 3.11 4.74
N SER A 459 -2.31 3.00 4.74
CA SER A 459 -3.19 4.13 4.99
C SER A 459 -4.40 3.76 5.84
N SER A 460 -4.68 4.66 6.77
CA SER A 460 -5.91 4.76 7.56
C SER A 460 -6.54 6.15 7.41
N LEU A 461 -6.20 6.84 6.31
CA LEU A 461 -6.81 8.13 5.98
C LEU A 461 -8.30 7.95 5.77
N ARG A 462 -9.07 8.89 6.29
CA ARG A 462 -10.53 8.90 6.24
C ARG A 462 -11.06 9.95 5.27
N ARG A 463 -10.20 10.83 4.77
CA ARG A 463 -10.57 11.85 3.79
C ARG A 463 -9.51 11.91 2.69
N PRO A 464 -9.86 12.37 1.49
CA PRO A 464 -8.86 12.67 0.48
C PRO A 464 -7.88 13.73 1.00
N LEU A 465 -6.63 13.61 0.58
CA LEU A 465 -5.54 14.45 1.07
C LEU A 465 -4.82 15.08 -0.13
N CYS A 466 -5.07 16.36 -0.36
CA CYS A 466 -4.32 17.19 -1.29
C CYS A 466 -3.32 18.04 -0.51
N LEU A 467 -2.04 18.01 -0.87
CA LEU A 467 -0.99 18.76 -0.15
C LEU A 467 -0.82 20.19 -0.66
N GLN A 468 -1.46 20.60 -1.74
CA GLN A 468 -1.53 22.01 -2.12
C GLN A 468 -2.58 22.72 -1.26
N ALA A 469 -2.19 23.87 -0.71
CA ALA A 469 -3.07 24.74 0.06
C ALA A 469 -3.85 25.69 -0.86
#